data_AF-A0A9D4FC55-F1
#
_entry.id   AF-A0A9D4FC55-F1
#
_cell.length_a   1.000
_cell.length_b   1.000
_cell.length_c   1.000
_cell.angle_alpha   90.00
_cell.angle_beta   90.00
_cell.angle_gamma   90.00
#
_symmetry.space_group_name_H-M   'P 1'
#
loop_
_entity.id
_entity.type
_entity.pdbx_description
1 polymer ?
#
loop_
_entity_poly.entity_id
_entity_poly.type
_entity_poly.pdbx_seq_one_letter_code
_entity_poly.pdbx_strand_id
1 'polypeptide(L)'
;MMQHVKEPTHVRGHTLDVVITRDTEDTVSNVDVTDPGHSVSSGNISYDHYAVILNARASKPANVRKTVIFRKLRDINIKTFKQDIRKSEIQYENIHYSIGRQTCSTKNKIYNPAADLPVVHR
;
A
#
# COMPACT_ATOMS: atom_id res chain seq x y z
N MET A 1 -21.60 -11.71 -8.06
CA MET A 1 -21.06 -10.43 -7.54
C MET A 1 -22.24 -9.53 -7.22
N MET A 2 -22.17 -8.71 -6.17
CA MET A 2 -23.27 -7.83 -5.75
C MET A 2 -22.74 -6.43 -5.41
N GLN A 3 -23.32 -5.40 -6.04
CA GLN A 3 -23.07 -3.99 -5.72
C GLN A 3 -24.11 -3.49 -4.70
N HIS A 4 -23.66 -2.79 -3.67
CA HIS A 4 -24.51 -2.35 -2.57
C HIS A 4 -24.90 -0.87 -2.64
N VAL A 5 -24.02 -0.01 -3.15
CA VAL A 5 -24.30 1.43 -3.32
C VAL A 5 -25.22 1.62 -4.53
N LYS A 6 -26.37 2.28 -4.33
CA LYS A 6 -27.37 2.50 -5.39
C LYS A 6 -27.63 3.99 -5.62
N GLU A 7 -27.23 4.82 -4.68
CA GLU A 7 -27.41 6.25 -4.66
C GLU A 7 -26.26 6.96 -5.40
N PRO A 8 -26.47 8.19 -5.90
CA PRO A 8 -25.39 9.03 -6.38
C PRO A 8 -24.37 9.32 -5.29
N THR A 9 -23.09 9.08 -5.59
CA THR A 9 -21.98 9.43 -4.69
C THR A 9 -21.28 10.72 -5.11
N HIS A 10 -21.67 11.31 -6.25
CA HIS A 10 -21.13 12.56 -6.76
C HIS A 10 -22.26 13.60 -6.92
N VAL A 11 -21.95 14.88 -6.68
CA VAL A 11 -22.92 16.01 -6.74
C VAL A 11 -23.60 16.18 -8.10
N ARG A 12 -23.01 15.62 -9.18
CA ARG A 12 -23.64 15.57 -10.52
C ARG A 12 -24.59 14.39 -10.74
N GLY A 13 -24.95 13.65 -9.69
CA GLY A 13 -25.90 12.53 -9.78
C GLY A 13 -25.27 11.22 -10.27
N HIS A 14 -23.95 11.09 -10.26
CA HIS A 14 -23.26 9.86 -10.67
C HIS A 14 -22.92 8.99 -9.46
N THR A 15 -23.00 7.67 -9.62
CA THR A 15 -22.51 6.67 -8.65
C THR A 15 -21.12 6.22 -9.11
N LEU A 16 -20.09 6.86 -8.58
CA LEU A 16 -18.68 6.58 -8.93
C LEU A 16 -17.98 5.74 -7.86
N ASP A 17 -18.46 5.81 -6.62
CA ASP A 17 -17.93 5.06 -5.49
C ASP A 17 -18.85 3.88 -5.21
N VAL A 18 -18.27 2.67 -5.17
CA VAL A 18 -19.04 1.43 -5.09
C VAL A 18 -18.49 0.52 -4.00
N VAL A 19 -19.41 -0.21 -3.38
CA VAL A 19 -19.10 -1.33 -2.48
C VAL A 19 -19.59 -2.59 -3.16
N ILE A 20 -18.67 -3.51 -3.45
CA ILE A 20 -18.95 -4.75 -4.19
C ILE A 20 -18.50 -5.94 -3.35
N THR A 21 -19.38 -6.92 -3.20
CA THR A 21 -19.09 -8.21 -2.55
C THR A 21 -19.32 -9.37 -3.49
N ARG A 22 -18.88 -10.57 -3.07
CA ARG A 22 -19.38 -11.82 -3.64
C ARG A 22 -20.87 -11.92 -3.29
N ASP A 23 -21.66 -12.51 -4.18
CA ASP A 23 -23.10 -12.77 -3.99
C ASP A 23 -23.36 -13.87 -2.94
N THR A 24 -22.35 -14.69 -2.65
CA THR A 24 -22.40 -15.76 -1.66
C THR A 24 -22.06 -15.30 -0.23
N GLU A 25 -21.70 -14.02 -0.02
CA GLU A 25 -21.16 -13.52 1.25
C GLU A 25 -21.97 -12.33 1.78
N ASP A 26 -22.39 -12.40 3.05
CA ASP A 26 -23.07 -11.33 3.78
C ASP A 26 -22.10 -10.55 4.69
N THR A 27 -21.04 -10.01 4.06
CA THR A 27 -19.94 -9.32 4.76
C THR A 27 -20.23 -7.83 4.96
N VAL A 28 -21.23 -7.27 4.28
CA VAL A 28 -21.56 -5.85 4.30
C VAL A 28 -23.04 -5.65 4.60
N SER A 29 -23.36 -4.69 5.46
CA SER A 29 -24.74 -4.29 5.79
C SER A 29 -24.83 -2.79 6.04
N ASN A 30 -26.05 -2.23 6.10
CA ASN A 30 -26.31 -0.82 6.41
C ASN A 30 -25.47 0.15 5.55
N VAL A 31 -25.47 -0.06 4.24
CA VAL A 31 -24.82 0.86 3.29
C VAL A 31 -25.68 2.10 3.15
N ASP A 32 -25.06 3.27 3.31
CA ASP A 32 -25.72 4.57 3.19
C ASP A 32 -24.77 5.59 2.56
N VAL A 33 -25.34 6.61 1.90
CA VAL A 33 -24.60 7.71 1.27
C VAL A 33 -24.95 9.01 1.97
N THR A 34 -23.96 9.61 2.64
CA THR A 34 -24.16 10.82 3.44
C THR A 34 -23.27 11.97 2.96
N ASP A 35 -23.77 13.20 3.12
CA ASP A 35 -22.93 14.38 3.06
C ASP A 35 -21.96 14.35 4.25
N PRO A 36 -20.62 14.37 4.02
CA PRO A 36 -19.64 14.38 5.09
C PRO A 36 -19.58 15.72 5.86
N GLY A 37 -20.36 16.73 5.46
CA GLY A 37 -20.59 17.94 6.26
C GLY A 37 -19.40 18.90 6.36
N HIS A 38 -18.41 18.77 5.48
CA HIS A 38 -17.25 19.65 5.47
C HIS A 38 -17.53 20.94 4.70
N SER A 39 -18.18 21.89 5.37
CA SER A 39 -18.17 23.30 4.95
C SER A 39 -16.91 23.96 5.52
N VAL A 40 -15.89 24.24 4.70
CA VAL A 40 -14.84 25.17 5.14
C VAL A 40 -15.47 26.56 5.29
N SER A 41 -15.10 27.27 6.35
CA SER A 41 -15.56 28.62 6.69
C SER A 41 -15.40 29.67 5.57
N SER A 42 -14.65 29.32 4.52
CA SER A 42 -14.43 30.11 3.32
C SER A 42 -15.52 29.98 2.25
N GLY A 43 -16.58 29.18 2.49
CA GLY A 43 -17.73 29.04 1.58
C GLY A 43 -17.49 28.17 0.34
N ASN A 44 -16.28 27.61 0.17
CA ASN A 44 -15.98 26.67 -0.91
C ASN A 44 -16.23 25.24 -0.43
N ILE A 45 -17.27 24.58 -0.94
CA ILE A 45 -17.43 23.13 -0.75
C ILE A 45 -16.26 22.47 -1.50
N SER A 46 -15.27 21.93 -0.77
CA SER A 46 -14.09 21.31 -1.38
C SER A 46 -14.30 19.85 -1.80
N TYR A 47 -15.54 19.34 -1.70
CA TYR A 47 -15.87 17.94 -1.95
C TYR A 47 -17.06 17.84 -2.89
N ASP A 48 -16.84 17.25 -4.06
CA ASP A 48 -17.86 16.90 -5.06
C ASP A 48 -18.38 15.47 -4.87
N HIS A 49 -17.89 14.75 -3.86
CA HIS A 49 -18.30 13.39 -3.50
C HIS A 49 -18.95 13.32 -2.11
N TYR A 50 -19.99 12.49 -2.00
CA TYR A 50 -20.62 12.05 -0.76
C TYR A 50 -19.85 10.88 -0.15
N ALA A 51 -19.92 10.71 1.17
CA ALA A 51 -19.31 9.59 1.87
C ALA A 51 -20.22 8.37 1.83
N VAL A 52 -19.66 7.20 1.52
CA VAL A 52 -20.34 5.90 1.66
C VAL A 52 -20.00 5.32 3.03
N ILE A 53 -21.02 5.12 3.88
CA ILE A 53 -20.90 4.50 5.20
C ILE A 53 -21.47 3.09 5.14
N LEU A 54 -20.84 2.13 5.81
CA LEU A 54 -21.28 0.74 5.85
C LEU A 54 -20.81 0.02 7.11
N ASN A 55 -21.52 -1.04 7.48
CA ASN A 55 -21.10 -2.00 8.49
C ASN A 55 -20.43 -3.21 7.83
N ALA A 56 -19.12 -3.38 8.07
CA ALA A 56 -18.36 -4.52 7.59
C ALA A 56 -18.24 -5.61 8.66
N ARG A 57 -18.74 -6.81 8.37
CA ARG A 57 -18.54 -8.03 9.17
C ARG A 57 -17.21 -8.70 8.83
N ALA A 58 -16.12 -7.97 9.03
CA ALA A 58 -14.78 -8.50 8.82
C ALA A 58 -14.16 -8.88 10.17
N SER A 59 -14.09 -10.17 10.47
CA SER A 59 -13.30 -10.64 11.62
C SER A 59 -11.82 -10.49 11.30
N LYS A 60 -11.06 -9.82 12.17
CA LYS A 60 -9.60 -9.82 12.07
C LYS A 60 -9.11 -11.27 12.08
N PRO A 61 -8.37 -11.73 11.05
CA PRO A 61 -7.85 -13.09 11.04
C PRO A 61 -6.92 -13.28 12.24
N ALA A 62 -6.82 -14.52 12.72
CA ALA A 62 -5.92 -14.84 13.81
C ALA A 62 -4.48 -14.41 13.46
N ASN A 63 -3.75 -13.86 14.43
CA ASN A 63 -2.34 -13.53 14.25
C ASN A 63 -1.56 -14.83 14.01
N VAL A 64 -1.22 -15.12 12.76
CA VAL A 64 -0.44 -16.32 12.42
C VAL A 64 1.03 -16.05 12.74
N ARG A 65 1.56 -16.68 13.79
CA ARG A 65 3.01 -16.74 14.02
C ARG A 65 3.59 -17.80 13.10
N LYS A 66 4.50 -17.41 12.22
CA LYS A 66 5.25 -18.34 11.37
C LYS A 66 6.67 -18.46 11.92
N THR A 67 7.13 -19.69 12.13
CA THR A 67 8.54 -19.97 12.37
C THR A 67 9.26 -19.96 11.03
N VAL A 68 10.17 -19.01 10.83
CA VAL A 68 11.02 -18.96 9.65
C VAL A 68 12.33 -19.66 9.98
N ILE A 69 12.63 -20.75 9.27
CA ILE A 69 13.92 -21.43 9.35
C ILE A 69 14.82 -20.83 8.28
N PHE A 70 15.94 -20.25 8.69
CA PHE A 70 16.94 -19.69 7.79
C PHE A 70 18.23 -20.49 7.86
N ARG A 71 18.96 -20.51 6.73
CA ARG A 71 20.32 -21.08 6.70
C ARG A 71 21.27 -20.12 7.41
N LYS A 72 22.10 -20.65 8.31
CA LYS A 72 23.22 -19.88 8.88
C LYS A 72 24.21 -19.57 7.76
N LEU A 73 24.29 -18.31 7.35
CA LEU A 73 25.14 -17.89 6.23
C LEU A 73 26.64 -18.17 6.48
N ARG A 74 27.07 -18.08 7.74
CA ARG A 74 28.46 -18.37 8.15
C ARG A 74 28.82 -19.86 8.10
N ASP A 75 27.83 -20.75 8.14
CA ASP A 75 28.04 -22.20 8.13
C ASP A 75 27.94 -22.76 6.71
N ILE A 76 27.83 -21.90 5.69
CA ILE A 76 27.77 -22.34 4.29
C ILE A 76 29.15 -22.83 3.86
N ASN A 77 29.23 -24.12 3.53
CA ASN A 77 30.39 -24.66 2.82
C ASN A 77 30.38 -24.16 1.37
N ILE A 78 31.28 -23.21 1.06
CA ILE A 78 31.38 -22.57 -0.26
C ILE A 78 31.65 -23.60 -1.37
N LYS A 79 32.41 -24.67 -1.09
CA LYS A 79 32.76 -25.67 -2.11
C LYS A 79 31.52 -26.48 -2.51
N THR A 80 30.80 -27.02 -1.52
CA THR A 80 29.57 -27.78 -1.74
C THR A 80 28.50 -26.91 -2.39
N PHE A 81 28.31 -25.69 -1.89
CA PHE A 81 27.34 -24.75 -2.46
C PHE A 81 27.58 -24.45 -3.94
N LYS A 82 28.84 -24.24 -4.35
CA LYS A 82 29.20 -24.06 -5.77
C LYS A 82 28.93 -25.30 -6.62
N GLN A 83 29.04 -26.50 -6.06
CA GLN A 83 28.70 -27.73 -6.76
C GLN A 83 27.19 -27.87 -6.92
N ASP A 84 26.44 -27.53 -5.88
CA ASP A 84 24.97 -27.54 -5.91
C ASP A 84 24.42 -26.61 -6.99
N ILE A 85 24.96 -25.38 -7.11
CA ILE A 85 24.58 -24.43 -8.18
C ILE A 85 24.84 -25.01 -9.57
N ARG A 86 26.00 -25.66 -9.78
CA ARG A 86 26.34 -26.24 -11.09
C ARG A 86 25.46 -27.44 -11.45
N LYS A 87 24.97 -28.16 -10.44
CA LYS A 87 24.10 -29.33 -10.61
C LYS A 87 22.62 -28.96 -10.66
N SER A 88 22.24 -27.79 -10.16
CA SER A 88 20.86 -27.33 -10.25
C SER A 88 20.50 -27.00 -11.70
N GLU A 89 19.32 -27.44 -12.12
CA GLU A 89 18.72 -27.09 -13.41
C GLU A 89 18.20 -25.65 -13.39
N ILE A 90 19.10 -24.68 -13.18
CA ILE A 90 18.76 -23.28 -13.37
C ILE A 90 18.69 -23.07 -14.88
N GLN A 91 17.49 -23.19 -15.45
CA GLN A 91 17.24 -22.81 -16.83
C GLN A 91 17.47 -21.31 -16.95
N TYR A 92 18.58 -20.91 -17.59
CA TYR A 92 18.75 -19.56 -18.09
C TYR A 92 17.91 -19.43 -19.35
N GLU A 93 16.63 -19.09 -19.19
CA GLU A 93 15.94 -18.32 -20.24
C GLU A 93 16.72 -17.01 -20.39
N ASN A 94 17.11 -16.68 -21.62
CA ASN A 94 17.95 -15.53 -21.94
C ASN A 94 17.25 -14.23 -21.53
N ILE A 95 17.41 -13.80 -20.28
CA ILE A 95 16.97 -12.47 -19.85
C ILE A 95 17.99 -11.47 -20.41
N HIS A 96 17.65 -10.90 -21.57
CA HIS A 96 18.33 -9.75 -22.15
C HIS A 96 18.21 -8.56 -21.18
N TYR A 97 19.20 -8.36 -20.31
CA TYR A 97 19.28 -7.15 -19.48
C TYR A 97 20.14 -6.11 -20.19
N SER A 98 19.52 -5.03 -20.64
CA SER A 98 20.24 -3.82 -21.07
C SER A 98 20.90 -3.19 -19.85
N ILE A 99 22.23 -3.17 -19.86
CA ILE A 99 23.07 -2.57 -18.82
C ILE A 99 22.91 -1.04 -18.83
N GLY A 100 21.87 -0.54 -18.14
CA GLY A 100 21.82 0.84 -17.69
C GLY A 100 22.76 1.02 -16.51
N ARG A 101 23.93 1.62 -16.73
CA ARG A 101 24.82 2.04 -15.64
C ARG A 101 24.12 3.13 -14.82
N GLN A 102 23.51 2.78 -13.70
CA GLN A 102 23.07 3.75 -12.70
C GLN A 102 24.18 3.89 -11.65
N THR A 103 24.98 4.95 -11.76
CA THR A 103 25.89 5.34 -10.68
C THR A 103 25.10 6.13 -9.65
N CYS A 104 24.94 5.59 -8.45
CA CYS A 104 24.41 6.34 -7.32
C CYS A 104 25.56 7.14 -6.68
N SER A 105 25.49 8.47 -6.75
CA SER A 105 26.38 9.36 -6.01
C SER A 105 25.79 9.59 -4.61
N THR A 106 26.33 8.92 -3.60
CA THR A 106 26.08 9.27 -2.20
C THR A 106 26.78 10.60 -1.88
N LYS A 107 26.05 11.71 -1.97
CA LYS A 107 26.45 12.95 -1.30
C LYS A 107 26.17 12.79 0.20
N ASN A 108 27.21 12.52 0.98
CA ASN A 108 27.16 12.63 2.43
C ASN A 108 26.87 14.08 2.82
N LYS A 109 25.61 14.40 3.15
CA LYS A 109 25.28 15.61 3.91
C LYS A 109 25.54 15.32 5.39
N ILE A 110 26.62 15.87 5.92
CA ILE A 110 26.86 15.94 7.36
C ILE A 110 25.82 16.91 7.93
N TYR A 111 24.92 16.41 8.78
CA TYR A 111 23.94 17.23 9.50
C TYR A 111 24.66 17.97 10.63
N ASN A 112 24.60 19.31 10.64
CA ASN A 112 25.15 20.15 11.69
C ASN A 112 24.00 20.85 12.45
N PRO A 113 23.71 20.49 13.71
CA PRO A 113 22.52 20.94 14.44
C PRO A 113 22.59 22.39 14.98
N ALA A 114 23.61 23.18 14.63
CA ALA A 114 23.84 24.51 15.20
C ALA A 114 23.42 25.70 14.31
N ALA A 115 22.82 25.46 13.13
CA ALA A 115 22.54 26.52 12.14
C ALA A 115 21.06 26.95 12.01
N ASP A 116 20.10 26.23 12.61
CA ASP A 116 18.66 26.52 12.47
C ASP A 116 18.01 26.94 13.80
N LEU A 117 18.47 28.06 14.38
CA LEU A 117 17.68 28.80 15.35
C LEU A 117 16.97 29.96 14.65
N PRO A 118 15.62 30.07 14.72
CA PRO A 118 14.90 31.17 14.10
C PRO A 118 15.19 32.49 14.82
N VAL A 119 15.65 33.49 14.06
CA VAL A 119 15.78 34.88 14.51
C VAL A 119 14.38 35.43 14.76
N VAL A 120 14.05 35.66 16.02
CA VAL A 120 12.85 36.40 16.43
C VAL A 120 13.16 37.89 16.32
N HIS A 121 12.63 38.55 15.29
CA HIS A 121 12.59 40.01 15.25
C HIS A 121 11.50 40.50 16.22
N ARG A 122 11.92 41.32 17.18
CA ARG A 122 11.05 42.20 17.98
C ARG A 122 10.66 43.42 17.17
#